data_AF-A0A6M8EBS2-F1
#
_entry.id   AF-A0A6M8EBS2-F1
#
_cell.length_a   1.000
_cell.length_b   1.000
_cell.length_c   1.000
_cell.angle_alpha   90.00
_cell.angle_beta   90.00
_cell.angle_gamma   90.00
#
_symmetry.space_group_name_H-M   'P 1'
#
loop_
_entity.id
_entity.type
_entity.pdbx_description
1 polymer ?
#
loop_
_entity_poly.entity_id
_entity_poly.type
_entity_poly.pdbx_seq_one_letter_code
_entity_poly.pdbx_strand_id
1 'polypeptide(L)' 'MAQITIYIDNNLEEKIKEVAKNTGQSISKYISNAIEQKLNNSWNEDIKNLSGSWNDFPTLEEIRNNTIDIKREEF' A
#
# COMPACT_ATOMS: atom_id res chain seq x y z
N MET A 1 3.06 -27.17 4.82
CA MET A 1 2.13 -26.02 4.87
C MET A 1 1.31 -26.14 6.13
N ALA A 2 1.08 -25.04 6.85
CA ALA A 2 0.21 -25.03 8.02
C ALA A 2 -1.26 -24.90 7.57
N GLN A 3 -2.16 -25.65 8.19
CA GLN A 3 -3.60 -25.52 7.97
C GLN A 3 -4.18 -24.71 9.13
N ILE A 4 -4.97 -23.67 8.81
CA ILE A 4 -5.62 -22.79 9.78
C ILE A 4 -7.12 -22.87 9.55
N THR A 5 -7.89 -23.03 10.62
CA THR A 5 -9.36 -22.89 10.60
C THR A 5 -9.70 -21.59 11.34
N ILE A 6 -10.40 -20.67 10.69
CA ILE A 6 -10.83 -19.40 11.27
C ILE A 6 -12.34 -19.25 11.15
N TYR A 7 -12.95 -18.65 12.16
CA TYR A 7 -14.34 -18.23 12.08
C TYR A 7 -14.38 -16.81 11.51
N ILE A 8 -15.20 -16.62 10.49
CA ILE A 8 -15.49 -15.33 9.86
C ILE A 8 -17.00 -15.21 9.74
N ASP A 9 -17.51 -13.98 9.81
CA ASP A 9 -18.92 -13.73 9.57
C ASP A 9 -19.28 -13.94 8.09
N ASN A 10 -20.54 -14.27 7.83
CA ASN A 10 -21.02 -14.59 6.48
C ASN A 10 -20.84 -13.42 5.49
N ASN A 11 -20.95 -12.18 5.97
CA ASN A 11 -20.79 -11.00 5.11
C ASN A 11 -19.34 -10.86 4.62
N LEU A 12 -18.39 -11.07 5.53
CA LEU A 12 -16.98 -11.09 5.19
C LEU A 12 -16.62 -12.26 4.27
N GLU A 13 -17.20 -13.44 4.49
CA GLU A 13 -17.00 -14.60 3.62
C GLU A 13 -17.43 -14.31 2.17
N GLU A 14 -18.61 -13.71 1.97
CA GLU A 14 -19.10 -13.34 0.64
C GLU A 14 -18.18 -12.33 -0.06
N LYS A 15 -17.73 -11.29 0.65
CA LYS A 15 -16.78 -10.31 0.11
C LYS A 15 -15.46 -10.96 -0.30
N ILE A 16 -14.94 -11.87 0.52
CA ILE A 16 -13.70 -12.58 0.20
C ILE A 16 -13.88 -13.41 -1.07
N LYS A 17 -15.00 -14.13 -1.21
CA LYS A 17 -15.31 -14.92 -2.42
C LYS A 17 -15.40 -14.04 -3.66
N GLU A 18 -16.06 -12.89 -3.56
CA GLU A 18 -16.20 -11.94 -4.66
C GLU A 18 -14.84 -11.38 -5.11
N VAL A 19 -14.02 -10.90 -4.16
CA VAL A 19 -12.70 -10.35 -4.47
C VAL A 19 -11.77 -11.41 -5.03
N ALA A 20 -11.77 -12.63 -4.46
CA ALA A 20 -10.97 -13.74 -4.97
C ALA A 20 -11.34 -14.07 -6.42
N LYS A 21 -12.65 -14.11 -6.73
CA LYS A 21 -13.15 -14.31 -8.10
C LYS A 21 -12.71 -13.19 -9.05
N ASN A 22 -12.86 -11.93 -8.65
CA ASN A 22 -12.52 -10.77 -9.48
C ASN A 22 -11.01 -10.65 -9.72
N THR A 23 -10.18 -11.11 -8.79
CA THR A 23 -8.71 -11.11 -8.92
C THR A 23 -8.16 -12.40 -9.55
N GLY A 24 -9.02 -13.38 -9.84
CA GLY A 24 -8.60 -14.69 -10.37
C GLY A 24 -7.76 -15.52 -9.38
N GLN A 25 -7.85 -15.22 -8.09
CA GLN A 25 -7.10 -15.89 -7.02
C GLN A 25 -7.98 -16.91 -6.28
N SER A 26 -7.38 -17.94 -5.70
CA SER A 26 -8.09 -18.80 -4.75
C SER A 26 -8.31 -18.06 -3.43
N ILE A 27 -9.35 -18.43 -2.68
CA ILE A 27 -9.66 -17.84 -1.37
C ILE A 27 -8.47 -17.95 -0.43
N SER A 28 -7.82 -19.11 -0.35
CA SER A 28 -6.64 -19.32 0.49
C SER A 28 -5.48 -18.40 0.07
N LYS A 29 -5.23 -18.22 -1.24
CA LYS A 29 -4.17 -17.34 -1.74
C LYS A 29 -4.45 -15.89 -1.40
N TYR A 30 -5.70 -15.45 -1.57
CA TYR A 30 -6.12 -14.10 -1.19
C TYR A 30 -5.91 -13.84 0.31
N ILE A 31 -6.36 -14.76 1.18
CA ILE A 31 -6.19 -14.63 2.63
C ILE A 31 -4.71 -14.61 3.02
N SER A 32 -3.88 -15.51 2.47
CA SER A 32 -2.45 -15.51 2.74
C SER A 32 -1.78 -14.19 2.34
N ASN A 33 -2.07 -13.68 1.14
CA ASN A 33 -1.53 -12.41 0.67
C ASN A 33 -1.99 -11.24 1.57
N ALA A 34 -3.26 -11.22 1.99
CA ALA A 34 -3.78 -10.18 2.87
C ALA A 34 -3.08 -10.18 4.24
N ILE A 35 -2.79 -11.36 4.80
CA ILE A 35 -2.02 -11.50 6.04
C ILE A 35 -0.58 -11.02 5.82
N GLU A 36 0.07 -11.44 4.75
CA GLU A 36 1.44 -11.02 4.41
C GLU A 36 1.55 -9.50 4.26
N GLN A 37 0.60 -8.87 3.56
CA GLN A 37 0.52 -7.42 3.44
C GLN A 37 0.30 -6.71 4.77
N LYS A 38 -0.49 -7.29 5.68
CA LYS A 38 -0.71 -6.72 7.02
C LYS A 38 0.49 -6.89 7.95
N LEU A 39 1.28 -7.94 7.76
CA LEU A 39 2.51 -8.16 8.52
C LEU A 39 3.67 -7.32 7.99
N ASN A 40 3.66 -6.97 6.71
CA ASN A 40 4.58 -5.99 6.13
C ASN A 40 4.24 -4.57 6.59
N ASN A 41 4.68 -4.25 7.81
CA ASN A 41 4.56 -2.93 8.44
C ASN A 41 5.57 -1.91 7.89
N SER A 42 6.32 -2.28 6.85
CA SER A 42 7.32 -1.45 6.18
C SER A 42 6.99 -1.34 4.69
N TRP A 43 7.37 -0.20 4.10
CA TRP A 43 7.39 -0.07 2.65
C TRP A 43 8.27 -1.17 2.04
N ASN A 44 7.76 -1.82 0.99
CA ASN A 44 8.56 -2.74 0.18
C ASN A 44 9.81 -1.99 -0.33
N GLU A 45 10.93 -2.70 -0.46
CA GLU A 45 12.18 -2.17 -1.01
C GLU A 45 11.98 -1.56 -2.39
N ASP A 46 11.11 -2.13 -3.23
CA ASP A 46 10.78 -1.55 -4.54
C ASP A 46 10.22 -0.11 -4.42
N ILE A 47 9.39 0.15 -3.40
CA ILE A 47 8.84 1.48 -3.15
C ILE A 47 9.90 2.41 -2.54
N LYS A 48 10.73 1.90 -1.62
CA LYS A 48 11.83 2.68 -1.05
C LYS A 48 12.82 3.14 -2.12
N ASN A 49 13.15 2.24 -3.06
CA ASN A 49 14.06 2.51 -4.17
C ASN A 49 13.48 3.47 -5.21
N LEU A 50 12.16 3.70 -5.20
CA LEU A 50 11.50 4.68 -6.06
C LEU A 50 11.81 6.13 -5.62
N SER A 51 12.18 6.34 -4.35
CA SER A 51 12.55 7.66 -3.84
C SER A 51 13.80 8.18 -4.57
N GLY A 52 13.63 9.18 -5.41
CA GLY A 52 14.72 9.77 -6.20
C GLY A 52 15.08 8.98 -7.47
N SER A 53 14.27 8.01 -7.88
CA SER A 53 14.48 7.27 -9.13
C SER A 53 14.02 8.03 -10.39
N TRP A 54 13.40 9.20 -10.24
CA TRP A 54 12.95 10.04 -11.35
C TRP A 54 14.14 10.80 -11.93
N ASN A 55 14.53 10.44 -13.16
CA ASN A 55 15.65 11.05 -13.87
C ASN A 55 15.40 12.53 -14.24
N ASP A 56 14.13 12.95 -14.28
CA ASP A 56 13.66 14.27 -14.68
C ASP A 56 13.09 15.09 -13.51
N PHE A 57 13.40 14.71 -12.26
CA PHE A 57 12.93 15.46 -11.11
C PHE A 57 13.64 16.80 -10.99
N PRO A 58 12.91 17.92 -10.87
CA PRO A 58 13.52 19.24 -10.74
C PRO A 58 14.34 19.33 -9.46
N THR A 59 15.43 20.08 -9.53
CA THR A 59 16.30 20.38 -8.39
C THR A 59 15.55 21.20 -7.35
N LEU A 60 16.03 21.16 -6.10
CA LEU A 60 15.46 21.98 -5.03
C LEU A 60 15.50 23.49 -5.36
N GLU A 61 16.51 23.93 -6.10
CA GLU A 61 16.63 25.32 -6.53
C GLU A 61 15.57 25.68 -7.58
N GLU A 62 15.30 24.80 -8.56
CA GLU A 62 14.23 24.97 -9.55
C GLU A 62 12.84 24.97 -8.90
N ILE A 63 12.60 24.09 -7.93
CA ILE A 63 11.33 24.03 -7.20
C ILE A 63 11.10 25.31 -6.37
N ARG A 64 12.15 25.85 -5.77
CA ARG A 64 12.08 27.05 -4.91
C ARG A 64 12.15 28.35 -5.70
N ASN A 65 12.54 28.31 -6.97
CA ASN A 65 12.61 29.49 -7.80
C ASN A 65 11.18 30.01 -8.04
N ASN A 66 10.91 31.24 -7.60
CA ASN A 66 9.60 31.93 -7.62
C ASN A 66 8.60 31.58 -6.51
N THR A 67 8.97 30.88 -5.45
CA THR A 67 8.08 30.73 -4.27
C THR A 67 8.50 31.67 -3.14
N ILE A 68 7.55 32.46 -2.64
CA ILE A 68 7.73 33.30 -1.44
C ILE A 68 7.18 32.51 -0.26
N ASP A 69 7.99 32.31 0.78
CA ASP A 69 7.53 31.67 2.00
C ASP A 69 6.34 32.44 2.59
N ILE A 70 5.22 31.75 2.79
CA ILE A 70 4.08 32.32 3.50
C ILE A 70 4.41 32.37 5.00
N LYS A 71 3.86 33.37 5.71
CA LYS A 71 3.98 33.43 7.16
C LYS A 71 3.34 32.18 7.77
N ARG A 72 4.03 31.59 8.74
CA ARG A 72 3.49 30.52 9.58
C ARG A 72 2.23 31.01 10.28
N GLU A 73 1.20 30.16 10.39
CA GLU A 73 0.01 30.48 11.18
C GLU A 73 0.40 30.81 12.63
N GLU A 74 -0.18 31.88 13.15
CA GLU A 74 -0.10 32.22 14.57
C GLU A 74 -1.21 31.46 15.32
N PHE A 75 -0.85 30.83 16.44
CA PHE A 75 -1.75 30.10 17.32
C PHE A 75 -2.32 31.00 18.41
#